data_AF-A0A954TGE1-F1
#
_entry.id   AF-A0A954TGE1-F1
#
_cell.length_a   1.000
_cell.length_b   1.000
_cell.length_c   1.000
_cell.angle_alpha   90.00
_cell.angle_beta   90.00
_cell.angle_gamma   90.00
#
_symmetry.space_group_name_H-M   'P 1'
#
loop_
_entity.id
_entity.type
_entity.pdbx_description
1 polymer ?
#
loop_
_entity_poly.entity_id
_entity_poly.type
_entity_poly.pdbx_seq_one_letter_code
_entity_poly.pdbx_strand_id
1 'polypeptide(L)'
;MVNRIYRSPGCGVLLGLALLCVGCQHWTVDKFSGSLGNVLAPPPPVEVPVANPAHVGAVDPDFLWRQIVDAVDDYFRIDTEQAVRRDNMNWLEGRLTTYPEVSATSLEPWRSDTARGFERLQSTFQTIRRKATVRVIPENAGYLIDVQILKEQEDVDQSQFATAGAATQRHDGTIVRNENQLRQLPVTLGWYEIG
;
A
#
# COMPACT_ATOMS: atom_id res chain seq x y z
N MET A 1 8.26 -26.89 -29.75
CA MET A 1 9.25 -27.37 -28.76
C MET A 1 9.53 -26.17 -27.86
N VAL A 2 9.22 -26.08 -26.57
CA VAL A 2 8.93 -27.05 -25.52
C VAL A 2 7.72 -26.56 -24.71
N ASN A 3 6.92 -27.53 -24.28
CA ASN A 3 5.69 -27.43 -23.51
C ASN A 3 6.01 -27.73 -22.03
N ARG A 4 5.50 -26.96 -21.06
CA ARG A 4 5.29 -27.41 -19.65
C ARG A 4 4.45 -26.39 -18.88
N ILE A 5 3.15 -26.60 -18.66
CA ILE A 5 2.47 -27.47 -17.68
C ILE A 5 2.04 -26.69 -16.42
N TYR A 6 0.72 -26.59 -16.30
CA TYR A 6 -0.11 -26.34 -15.11
C TYR A 6 0.35 -27.11 -13.86
N ARG A 7 0.26 -26.47 -12.68
CA ARG A 7 -0.18 -27.17 -11.45
C ARG A 7 -0.63 -26.20 -10.36
N SER A 8 -1.94 -26.17 -10.12
CA SER A 8 -2.52 -26.02 -8.78
C SER A 8 -2.46 -27.38 -8.07
N PRO A 9 -2.42 -27.40 -6.72
CA PRO A 9 -3.58 -27.86 -5.96
C PRO A 9 -3.78 -27.05 -4.65
N GLY A 10 -5.01 -26.77 -4.22
CA GLY A 10 -5.75 -27.64 -3.29
C GLY A 10 -5.59 -27.14 -1.84
N CYS A 11 -6.57 -26.41 -1.30
CA CYS A 11 -7.64 -26.95 -0.46
C CYS A 11 -7.15 -27.36 0.95
N GLY A 12 -7.50 -26.55 1.96
CA GLY A 12 -7.19 -26.81 3.37
C GLY A 12 -7.89 -25.81 4.29
N VAL A 13 -9.21 -25.93 4.36
CA VAL A 13 -10.03 -25.30 5.41
C VAL A 13 -9.69 -25.96 6.74
N LEU A 14 -9.22 -25.20 7.73
CA LEU A 14 -9.35 -25.59 9.13
C LEU A 14 -9.81 -24.39 9.97
N LEU A 15 -11.04 -24.57 10.43
CA LEU A 15 -11.82 -23.72 11.30
C LEU A 15 -11.39 -24.03 12.74
N GLY A 16 -10.81 -23.06 13.44
CA GLY A 16 -10.36 -23.19 14.82
C GLY A 16 -10.85 -22.01 15.64
N LEU A 17 -12.06 -22.15 16.20
CA LEU A 17 -12.67 -21.19 17.11
C LEU A 17 -12.08 -21.41 18.52
N ALA A 18 -11.33 -20.43 19.03
CA ALA A 18 -10.94 -20.39 20.44
C ALA A 18 -11.08 -18.96 20.96
N LEU A 19 -12.21 -18.71 21.61
CA LEU A 19 -12.53 -17.50 22.34
C LEU A 19 -12.23 -17.80 23.82
N LEU A 20 -11.37 -17.01 24.47
CA LEU A 20 -11.53 -16.49 25.85
C LEU A 20 -10.21 -15.86 26.38
N CYS A 21 -10.24 -14.53 26.47
CA CYS A 21 -9.79 -13.68 27.57
C CYS A 21 -8.52 -14.06 28.37
N VAL A 22 -7.37 -13.45 28.05
CA VAL A 22 -6.40 -12.92 29.04
C VAL A 22 -5.60 -11.77 28.39
N GLY A 23 -5.60 -10.58 29.00
CA GLY A 23 -4.45 -9.66 29.02
C GLY A 23 -4.25 -8.70 27.84
N CYS A 24 -4.59 -7.43 28.04
CA CYS A 24 -3.88 -6.33 27.38
C CYS A 24 -2.41 -6.33 27.85
N GLN A 25 -1.50 -6.07 26.92
CA GLN A 25 -0.03 -6.13 27.01
C GLN A 25 0.56 -7.47 26.57
N HIS A 26 1.50 -7.38 25.62
CA HIS A 26 2.36 -8.46 25.09
C HIS A 26 1.96 -9.09 23.74
N TRP A 27 1.76 -8.25 22.71
CA TRP A 27 2.00 -8.63 21.32
C TRP A 27 3.40 -8.17 20.90
N THR A 28 4.43 -8.78 21.49
CA THR A 28 5.72 -8.93 20.82
C THR A 28 5.72 -10.35 20.26
N VAL A 29 5.62 -10.48 18.93
CA VAL A 29 5.79 -11.76 18.24
C VAL A 29 7.28 -12.09 18.22
N ASP A 30 7.84 -12.32 19.40
CA ASP A 30 9.21 -12.77 19.58
C ASP A 30 9.19 -13.95 20.53
N LYS A 31 9.75 -15.07 20.06
CA LYS A 31 10.01 -16.33 20.78
C LYS A 31 8.91 -17.40 20.74
N PHE A 32 8.58 -17.85 19.52
CA PHE A 32 8.35 -19.28 19.30
C PHE A 32 9.67 -19.96 18.88
N SER A 33 10.64 -20.00 19.80
CA SER A 33 11.84 -20.84 19.65
C SER A 33 11.57 -22.22 20.26
N GLY A 34 10.65 -22.95 19.63
CA GLY A 34 10.48 -24.38 19.84
C GLY A 34 11.25 -25.12 18.75
N SER A 35 12.41 -25.64 19.12
CA SER A 35 13.28 -26.47 18.27
C SER A 35 12.58 -27.77 17.85
N LEU A 36 11.80 -27.73 16.77
CA LEU A 36 11.42 -28.89 15.97
C LEU A 36 11.46 -28.50 14.48
N GLY A 37 12.63 -28.74 13.85
CA GLY A 37 12.76 -28.95 12.41
C GLY A 37 12.21 -27.89 11.46
N ASN A 38 12.79 -26.69 11.43
CA ASN A 38 12.62 -25.74 10.32
C ASN A 38 13.94 -25.56 9.58
N VAL A 39 14.19 -26.38 8.56
CA VAL A 39 15.37 -26.29 7.68
C VAL A 39 15.00 -25.81 6.26
N LEU A 40 13.77 -25.35 6.01
CA LEU A 40 13.33 -25.06 4.62
C LEU A 40 12.64 -23.72 4.39
N ALA A 41 12.65 -22.79 5.36
CA ALA A 41 12.28 -21.40 5.06
C ALA A 41 13.55 -20.56 4.96
N PRO A 42 13.86 -19.93 3.80
CA PRO A 42 14.89 -18.90 3.78
C PRO A 42 14.52 -17.85 4.84
N PRO A 43 15.51 -17.27 5.54
CA PRO A 43 15.23 -16.17 6.46
C PRO A 43 14.42 -15.10 5.70
N PRO A 44 13.43 -14.46 6.35
CA PRO A 44 12.71 -13.38 5.71
C PRO A 44 13.73 -12.35 5.22
N PRO A 45 13.58 -11.79 4.00
CA PRO A 45 14.48 -10.76 3.51
C PRO A 45 14.58 -9.65 4.55
N VAL A 46 15.79 -9.37 5.01
CA VAL A 46 16.01 -8.23 5.90
C VAL A 46 15.85 -7.00 5.02
N GLU A 47 14.81 -6.21 5.27
CA GLU A 47 14.60 -4.92 4.63
C GLU A 47 15.70 -3.98 5.15
N VAL A 48 16.75 -3.78 4.34
CA VAL A 48 17.80 -2.82 4.65
C VAL A 48 17.25 -1.43 4.35
N PRO A 49 17.17 -0.51 5.33
CA PRO A 49 16.71 0.84 5.06
C PRO A 49 17.73 1.53 4.15
N VAL A 50 17.34 1.74 2.89
CA VAL A 50 18.12 2.51 1.92
C VAL A 50 17.85 3.99 2.16
N ALA A 51 18.89 4.80 2.16
CA ALA A 51 18.74 6.24 2.26
C ALA A 51 17.99 6.77 1.03
N ASN A 52 17.04 7.68 1.24
CA ASN A 52 16.39 8.43 0.18
C ASN A 52 16.80 9.90 0.29
N PRO A 53 17.44 10.52 -0.72
CA PRO A 53 17.80 9.96 -2.03
C PRO A 53 18.92 8.91 -2.00
N ALA A 54 18.82 7.89 -2.85
CA ALA A 54 19.80 6.81 -2.99
C ALA A 54 20.82 7.11 -4.09
N HIS A 55 22.11 6.97 -3.79
CA HIS A 55 23.17 7.13 -4.78
C HIS A 55 23.49 5.80 -5.48
N VAL A 56 23.45 5.81 -6.81
CA VAL A 56 23.83 4.69 -7.68
C VAL A 56 25.03 5.10 -8.52
N GLY A 57 26.00 4.20 -8.67
CA GLY A 57 27.19 4.46 -9.48
C GLY A 57 26.90 4.68 -10.96
N ALA A 58 27.93 5.02 -11.73
CA ALA A 58 27.82 5.21 -13.17
C ALA A 58 27.45 3.90 -13.88
N VAL A 59 26.20 3.82 -14.34
CA VAL A 59 25.62 2.74 -15.15
C VAL A 59 25.03 3.35 -16.42
N ASP A 60 24.84 2.52 -17.46
CA ASP A 60 24.13 2.91 -18.67
C ASP A 60 22.72 3.47 -18.32
N PRO A 61 22.37 4.69 -18.77
CA PRO A 61 21.12 5.35 -18.40
C PRO A 61 19.88 4.56 -18.85
N ASP A 62 19.92 3.93 -20.02
CA ASP A 62 18.79 3.16 -20.56
C ASP A 62 18.55 1.89 -19.72
N PHE A 63 19.62 1.21 -19.31
CA PHE A 63 19.53 0.08 -18.40
C PHE A 63 18.95 0.49 -17.04
N LEU A 64 19.51 1.55 -16.42
CA LEU A 64 19.03 2.06 -15.14
C LEU A 64 17.54 2.41 -15.20
N TRP A 65 17.14 3.13 -16.25
CA TRP A 65 15.75 3.56 -16.42
C TRP A 65 14.80 2.37 -16.51
N ARG A 66 15.13 1.37 -17.31
CA ARG A 66 14.28 0.15 -17.44
C ARG A 66 14.14 -0.60 -16.11
N GLN A 67 15.21 -0.68 -15.33
CA GLN A 67 15.16 -1.32 -14.01
C GLN A 67 14.27 -0.55 -13.03
N ILE A 68 14.28 0.79 -13.09
CA ILE A 68 13.40 1.62 -12.27
C ILE A 68 11.94 1.42 -12.68
N VAL A 69 11.65 1.43 -13.98
CA VAL A 69 10.30 1.21 -14.52
C VAL A 69 9.78 -0.17 -14.10
N ASP A 70 10.56 -1.23 -14.30
CA ASP A 70 10.22 -2.61 -13.91
C ASP A 70 9.93 -2.71 -12.41
N ALA A 71 10.81 -2.15 -11.57
CA ALA A 71 10.63 -2.17 -10.12
C ALA A 71 9.41 -1.36 -9.64
N VAL A 72 9.01 -0.29 -10.32
CA VAL A 72 7.84 0.51 -9.94
C VAL A 72 6.54 -0.12 -10.44
N ASP A 73 6.52 -0.70 -11.65
CA ASP A 73 5.34 -1.33 -12.25
C ASP A 73 4.84 -2.55 -11.44
N ASP A 74 5.74 -3.22 -10.72
CA ASP A 74 5.37 -4.29 -9.78
C ASP A 74 4.40 -3.83 -8.66
N TYR A 75 4.41 -2.54 -8.30
CA TYR A 75 3.64 -2.00 -7.18
C TYR A 75 2.57 -0.99 -7.60
N PHE A 76 2.83 -0.20 -8.63
CA PHE A 76 1.97 0.92 -9.03
C PHE A 76 1.83 0.98 -10.53
N ARG A 77 0.62 1.25 -11.01
CA ARG A 77 0.42 1.54 -12.43
C ARG A 77 1.02 2.88 -12.82
N ILE A 78 1.86 2.84 -13.85
CA ILE A 78 2.55 4.01 -14.37
C ILE A 78 1.60 4.89 -15.19
N ASP A 79 1.71 6.22 -15.01
CA ASP A 79 0.93 7.24 -15.73
C ASP A 79 1.80 7.95 -16.76
N THR A 80 2.93 8.51 -16.33
CA THR A 80 3.86 9.25 -17.20
C THR A 80 5.30 8.87 -16.91
N GLU A 81 6.05 8.70 -17.98
CA GLU A 81 7.47 8.37 -17.96
C GLU A 81 8.27 9.40 -18.77
N GLN A 82 9.29 9.96 -18.14
CA GLN A 82 10.32 10.77 -18.78
C GLN A 82 11.66 10.14 -18.44
N ALA A 83 12.27 9.47 -19.43
CA ALA A 83 13.54 8.77 -19.21
C ALA A 83 14.70 9.74 -18.95
N VAL A 84 15.60 9.32 -18.05
CA VAL A 84 16.88 10.02 -17.82
C VAL A 84 17.71 9.99 -19.08
N ARG A 85 18.32 11.12 -19.45
CA ARG A 85 19.25 11.19 -20.58
C ARG A 85 20.54 11.87 -20.16
N ARG A 86 21.64 11.22 -20.54
CA ARG A 86 23.00 11.73 -20.33
C ARG A 86 23.69 11.80 -21.68
N ASP A 87 23.44 12.90 -22.41
CA ASP A 87 24.10 13.18 -23.68
C ASP A 87 25.13 14.31 -23.51
N ASN A 88 26.07 14.42 -24.45
CA ASN A 88 27.20 15.35 -24.41
C ASN A 88 26.81 16.83 -24.28
N MET A 89 25.56 17.18 -24.62
CA MET A 89 25.08 18.57 -24.63
C MET A 89 23.93 18.84 -23.64
N ASN A 90 23.18 17.82 -23.20
CA ASN A 90 22.01 18.01 -22.34
C ASN A 90 21.90 16.88 -21.31
N TRP A 91 21.78 17.28 -20.04
CA TRP A 91 21.49 16.39 -18.92
C TRP A 91 20.02 16.54 -18.61
N LEU A 92 19.23 15.49 -18.88
CA LEU A 92 17.81 15.48 -18.60
C LEU A 92 17.55 14.56 -17.40
N GLU A 93 16.91 15.14 -16.38
CA GLU A 93 16.41 14.39 -15.23
C GLU A 93 15.34 13.38 -15.68
N GLY A 94 15.43 12.17 -15.13
CA GLY A 94 14.38 11.17 -15.28
C GLY A 94 13.26 11.42 -14.29
N ARG A 95 12.01 11.39 -14.74
CA ARG A 95 10.83 11.55 -13.88
C ARG A 95 9.77 10.53 -14.23
N LEU A 96 9.30 9.79 -13.24
CA LEU A 96 8.22 8.82 -13.38
C LEU A 96 7.12 9.17 -12.38
N THR A 97 5.89 9.24 -12.86
CA THR A 97 4.71 9.45 -12.02
C THR A 97 3.69 8.35 -12.27
N THR A 98 3.03 7.93 -11.21
CA THR A 98 2.04 6.85 -11.22
C THR A 98 0.63 7.39 -11.05
N TYR A 99 -0.37 6.57 -11.39
CA TYR A 99 -1.75 6.86 -11.03
C TYR A 99 -1.94 6.73 -9.52
N PRO A 100 -2.83 7.54 -8.91
CA PRO A 100 -3.21 7.33 -7.52
C PRO A 100 -3.99 6.01 -7.40
N GLU A 101 -3.48 5.07 -6.63
CA GLU A 101 -4.10 3.74 -6.44
C GLU A 101 -4.52 3.51 -4.99
N VAL A 102 -5.67 2.84 -4.80
CA VAL A 102 -6.16 2.48 -3.47
C VAL A 102 -5.25 1.41 -2.86
N SER A 103 -4.81 1.72 -1.66
CA SER A 103 -3.89 0.94 -0.85
C SER A 103 -4.48 -0.42 -0.47
N ALA A 104 -3.66 -1.46 -0.46
CA ALA A 104 -4.11 -2.75 0.04
C ALA A 104 -4.44 -2.75 1.54
N THR A 105 -5.51 -3.44 1.87
CA THR A 105 -5.98 -3.69 3.23
C THR A 105 -5.23 -4.87 3.87
N SER A 106 -5.47 -5.09 5.17
CA SER A 106 -4.94 -6.25 5.89
C SER A 106 -5.55 -7.58 5.40
N LEU A 107 -6.70 -7.52 4.70
CA LEU A 107 -7.40 -8.70 4.17
C LEU A 107 -6.98 -9.06 2.74
N GLU A 108 -6.04 -8.32 2.15
CA GLU A 108 -5.55 -8.53 0.79
C GLU A 108 -4.05 -8.93 0.78
N PRO A 109 -3.66 -10.03 1.43
CA PRO A 109 -2.25 -10.39 1.63
C PRO A 109 -1.46 -10.58 0.34
N TRP A 110 -2.13 -10.84 -0.80
CA TRP A 110 -1.51 -10.98 -2.12
C TRP A 110 -1.10 -9.65 -2.77
N ARG A 111 -1.61 -8.50 -2.28
CA ARG A 111 -1.18 -7.18 -2.73
C ARG A 111 0.02 -6.70 -1.91
N SER A 112 1.05 -6.17 -2.58
CA SER A 112 2.33 -5.76 -2.00
C SER A 112 2.62 -4.26 -2.14
N ASP A 113 1.67 -3.47 -2.63
CA ASP A 113 1.72 -2.01 -2.82
C ASP A 113 1.85 -1.20 -1.53
N THR A 114 1.56 -1.81 -0.37
CA THR A 114 1.55 -1.15 0.94
C THR A 114 2.47 -1.84 1.93
N ALA A 115 3.21 -1.05 2.71
CA ALA A 115 4.01 -1.55 3.82
C ALA A 115 3.16 -2.32 4.84
N ARG A 116 3.74 -3.32 5.50
CA ARG A 116 3.02 -4.20 6.44
C ARG A 116 2.72 -3.48 7.77
N GLY A 117 1.85 -4.10 8.59
CA GLY A 117 1.55 -3.63 9.94
C GLY A 117 0.54 -2.48 9.96
N PHE A 118 0.92 -1.35 10.53
CA PHE A 118 0.03 -0.21 10.78
C PHE A 118 -0.55 0.38 9.48
N GLU A 119 0.25 0.50 8.42
CA GLU A 119 -0.17 1.06 7.13
C GLU A 119 -1.34 0.29 6.50
N ARG A 120 -1.35 -1.05 6.61
CA ARG A 120 -2.47 -1.89 6.13
C ARG A 120 -3.70 -1.77 7.02
N LEU A 121 -3.50 -1.71 8.35
CA LEU A 121 -4.61 -1.52 9.29
C LEU A 121 -5.31 -0.18 9.07
N GLN A 122 -4.54 0.90 8.87
CA GLN A 122 -5.11 2.21 8.55
C GLN A 122 -5.90 2.14 7.24
N SER A 123 -5.33 1.53 6.20
CA SER A 123 -6.00 1.34 4.90
C SER A 123 -7.25 0.43 4.99
N THR A 124 -7.37 -0.39 6.04
CA THR A 124 -8.54 -1.25 6.29
C THR A 124 -9.70 -0.46 6.91
N PHE A 125 -9.40 0.51 7.77
CA PHE A 125 -10.42 1.32 8.44
C PHE A 125 -10.79 2.58 7.68
N GLN A 126 -9.86 3.12 6.90
CA GLN A 126 -10.08 4.30 6.10
C GLN A 126 -9.47 4.13 4.72
N THR A 127 -10.22 4.53 3.70
CA THR A 127 -9.71 4.49 2.33
C THR A 127 -8.51 5.43 2.21
N ILE A 128 -7.38 4.85 1.82
CA ILE A 128 -6.15 5.57 1.53
C ILE A 128 -5.73 5.20 0.12
N ARG A 129 -5.31 6.19 -0.65
CA ARG A 129 -4.66 5.99 -1.94
C ARG A 129 -3.23 6.50 -1.89
N ARG A 130 -2.36 5.93 -2.72
CA ARG A 130 -0.96 6.34 -2.82
C ARG A 130 -0.59 6.66 -4.25
N LYS A 131 0.30 7.65 -4.40
CA LYS A 131 0.88 8.05 -5.67
C LYS A 131 2.39 8.10 -5.53
N ALA A 132 3.10 7.26 -6.27
CA ALA A 132 4.56 7.28 -6.34
C ALA A 132 5.04 8.29 -7.41
N THR A 133 6.04 9.07 -7.03
CA THR A 133 6.85 9.92 -7.90
C THR A 133 8.31 9.52 -7.72
N VAL A 134 8.95 9.08 -8.80
CA VAL A 134 10.38 8.76 -8.82
C VAL A 134 11.11 9.78 -9.65
N ARG A 135 12.23 10.27 -9.12
CA ARG A 135 13.10 11.25 -9.75
C ARG A 135 14.53 10.75 -9.81
N VAL A 136 15.15 10.85 -10.98
CA VAL A 136 16.51 10.39 -11.24
C VAL A 136 17.34 11.57 -11.68
N ILE A 137 18.20 12.05 -10.78
CA ILE A 137 19.07 13.20 -10.99
C ILE A 137 20.44 12.70 -11.44
N PRO A 138 20.88 12.99 -12.68
CA PRO A 138 22.21 12.61 -13.13
C PRO A 138 23.29 13.47 -12.45
N GLU A 139 24.33 12.83 -11.90
CA GLU A 139 25.48 13.47 -11.26
C GLU A 139 26.81 13.10 -11.94
N ASN A 140 27.91 13.74 -11.52
CA ASN A 140 29.23 13.49 -12.09
C ASN A 140 29.65 12.01 -11.98
N ALA A 141 29.35 11.38 -10.85
CA ALA A 141 29.80 10.01 -10.52
C ALA A 141 28.70 8.93 -10.65
N GLY A 142 27.52 9.27 -11.17
CA GLY A 142 26.39 8.35 -11.21
C GLY A 142 25.04 9.05 -11.24
N TYR A 143 24.10 8.56 -10.44
CA TYR A 143 22.73 9.07 -10.35
C TYR A 143 22.26 9.09 -8.90
N LEU A 144 21.49 10.13 -8.55
CA LEU A 144 20.67 10.14 -7.34
C LEU A 144 19.25 9.76 -7.69
N ILE A 145 18.71 8.77 -7.00
CA ILE A 145 17.34 8.31 -7.16
C ILE A 145 16.56 8.74 -5.92
N ASP A 146 15.56 9.59 -6.14
CA ASP A 146 14.66 10.11 -5.12
C ASP A 146 13.27 9.50 -5.35
N VAL A 147 12.79 8.73 -4.36
CA VAL A 147 11.50 8.04 -4.41
C VAL A 147 10.58 8.67 -3.38
N GLN A 148 9.53 9.32 -3.84
CA GLN A 148 8.50 9.90 -2.98
C GLN A 148 7.18 9.18 -3.20
N ILE A 149 6.57 8.70 -2.12
CA ILE A 149 5.24 8.12 -2.13
C ILE A 149 4.34 9.06 -1.36
N LEU A 150 3.40 9.70 -2.07
CA LEU A 150 2.40 10.56 -1.46
C LEU A 150 1.20 9.71 -1.03
N LYS A 151 0.85 9.79 0.24
CA LYS A 151 -0.31 9.12 0.84
C LYS A 151 -1.45 10.13 0.97
N GLU A 152 -2.58 9.80 0.37
CA GLU A 152 -3.79 10.59 0.43
C GLU A 152 -4.90 9.80 1.10
N GLN A 153 -5.61 10.44 2.02
CA GLN A 153 -6.71 9.85 2.76
C GLN A 153 -8.04 10.39 2.23
N GLU A 154 -9.02 9.51 2.10
CA GLU A 154 -10.37 9.90 1.70
C GLU A 154 -11.03 10.70 2.82
N ASP A 155 -11.53 11.88 2.46
CA ASP A 155 -12.37 12.70 3.32
C ASP A 155 -13.84 12.38 3.05
N VAL A 156 -14.57 12.02 4.09
CA VAL A 156 -15.95 11.57 4.00
C VAL A 156 -16.74 12.26 5.11
N ASP A 157 -17.94 12.74 4.78
CA ASP A 157 -18.82 13.45 5.70
C ASP A 157 -19.30 12.58 6.88
N GLN A 158 -19.41 11.27 6.68
CA GLN A 158 -19.81 10.29 7.70
C GLN A 158 -19.30 8.88 7.38
N SER A 159 -19.32 7.97 8.35
CA SER A 159 -18.98 6.56 8.07
C SER A 159 -20.09 5.89 7.26
N GLN A 160 -19.71 4.93 6.40
CA GLN A 160 -20.69 3.99 5.85
C GLN A 160 -21.36 3.26 7.01
N PHE A 161 -22.69 3.22 7.00
CA PHE A 161 -23.52 2.55 8.02
C PHE A 161 -23.48 3.17 9.42
N ALA A 162 -23.14 4.46 9.55
CA ALA A 162 -23.34 5.21 10.79
C ALA A 162 -24.82 5.17 11.21
N THR A 163 -25.15 4.25 12.14
CA THR A 163 -26.51 4.09 12.68
C THR A 163 -26.74 5.00 13.89
N ALA A 164 -25.67 5.62 14.39
CA ALA A 164 -25.71 6.60 15.48
C ALA A 164 -26.47 7.86 15.03
N GLY A 165 -27.78 7.90 15.32
CA GLY A 165 -28.71 8.96 14.92
C GLY A 165 -29.87 8.49 14.04
N ALA A 166 -29.76 7.33 13.39
CA ALA A 166 -30.84 6.77 12.58
C ALA A 166 -32.04 6.31 13.44
N ALA A 167 -31.79 5.88 14.68
CA ALA A 167 -32.81 5.32 15.59
C ALA A 167 -33.05 6.12 16.87
N THR A 168 -32.57 7.37 16.97
CA THR A 168 -32.94 8.25 18.09
C THR A 168 -34.35 8.80 17.85
N GLN A 169 -35.36 7.95 18.08
CA GLN A 169 -36.75 8.34 18.01
C GLN A 169 -37.15 8.95 19.36
N ARG A 170 -37.64 10.20 19.36
CA ARG A 170 -38.24 10.78 20.56
C ARG A 170 -39.56 10.05 20.85
N HIS A 171 -39.75 9.61 22.08
CA HIS A 171 -40.97 8.91 22.53
C HIS A 171 -42.02 9.85 23.17
N ASP A 172 -41.87 11.17 22.99
CA ASP A 172 -42.69 12.21 23.62
C ASP A 172 -44.07 12.43 22.94
N GLY A 173 -44.69 11.35 22.43
CA GLY A 173 -46.03 11.35 21.84
C GLY A 173 -46.24 12.14 20.54
N THR A 174 -45.28 12.98 20.14
CA THR A 174 -45.33 13.77 18.90
C THR A 174 -44.78 12.97 17.72
N ILE A 175 -45.65 12.71 16.74
CA ILE A 175 -45.28 12.03 15.49
C ILE A 175 -44.49 13.00 14.62
N VAL A 176 -43.16 12.88 14.61
CA VAL A 176 -42.30 13.59 13.64
C VAL A 176 -42.17 12.71 12.40
N ARG A 177 -42.63 13.19 11.24
CA ARG A 177 -42.41 12.49 9.96
C ARG A 177 -40.93 12.59 9.59
N ASN A 178 -40.24 11.46 9.60
CA ASN A 178 -38.82 11.33 9.23
C ASN A 178 -38.68 11.03 7.72
N GLU A 179 -39.29 11.87 6.89
CA GLU A 179 -39.34 11.68 5.44
C GLU A 179 -37.98 11.92 4.73
N ASN A 180 -37.03 12.56 5.42
CA ASN A 180 -35.66 12.78 4.93
C ASN A 180 -34.63 11.73 5.41
N GLN A 181 -35.07 10.68 6.09
CA GLN A 181 -34.20 9.64 6.65
C GLN A 181 -33.97 8.47 5.67
N LEU A 182 -33.98 8.75 4.37
CA LEU A 182 -33.41 7.83 3.39
C LEU A 182 -31.91 7.72 3.72
N ARG A 183 -31.39 6.50 3.88
CA ARG A 183 -29.97 6.26 4.16
C ARG A 183 -29.12 7.07 3.20
N GLN A 184 -28.59 8.20 3.65
CA GLN A 184 -27.63 8.97 2.88
C GLN A 184 -26.38 8.10 2.82
N LEU A 185 -26.06 7.65 1.60
CA LEU A 185 -24.75 7.07 1.36
C LEU A 185 -23.72 8.18 1.64
N PRO A 186 -22.62 7.86 2.33
CA PRO A 186 -21.58 8.84 2.56
C PRO A 186 -21.09 9.43 1.24
N VAL A 187 -20.84 10.73 1.27
CA VAL A 187 -20.36 11.50 0.13
C VAL A 187 -18.88 11.75 0.34
N THR A 188 -18.09 11.38 -0.65
CA THR A 188 -16.66 11.70 -0.69
C THR A 188 -16.50 13.21 -0.89
N LEU A 189 -15.91 13.89 0.10
CA LEU A 189 -15.66 15.33 0.08
C LEU A 189 -14.37 15.67 -0.67
N GLY A 190 -13.46 14.71 -0.78
CA GLY A 190 -12.20 14.84 -1.49
C GLY A 190 -11.13 13.91 -0.95
N TRP A 191 -9.89 14.26 -1.26
CA TRP A 191 -8.69 13.56 -0.80
C TRP A 191 -7.73 14.58 -0.22
N TYR A 192 -7.07 14.22 0.87
CA TYR A 192 -6.08 15.09 1.51
C TYR A 192 -4.80 14.33 1.83
N GLU A 193 -3.68 15.04 1.73
CA GLU A 193 -2.35 14.47 1.95
C GLU A 193 -2.10 14.23 3.43
N ILE A 194 -1.59 13.04 3.77
CA ILE A 194 -1.29 12.63 5.15
C ILE A 194 0.15 12.14 5.36
N GLY A 195 0.99 12.22 4.32
CA GLY A 195 2.42 11.90 4.40
C GLY A 195 3.01 11.34 3.13
#